data_AF-A0A538CFG7-F1
#
_entry.id   AF-A0A538CFG7-F1
#
_cell.length_a   1.000
_cell.length_b   1.000
_cell.length_c   1.000
_cell.angle_alpha   90.00
_cell.angle_beta   90.00
_cell.angle_gamma   90.00
#
_symmetry.space_group_name_H-M   'P 1'
#
loop_
_entity.id
_entity.type
_entity.pdbx_description
1 polymer ?
#
loop_
_entity_poly.entity_id
_entity_poly.type
_entity_poly.pdbx_seq_one_letter_code
_entity_poly.pdbx_strand_id
1 'polypeptide(L)' 'VKVAAQVAGGGGGGRDTMAQAGGKDPAKLEEALAAARDAIEERLKG' A
#
# COMPACT_ATOMS: atom_id res chain seq x y z
N VAL A 1 -1.41 1.26 4.13
CA VAL A 1 -0.87 -0.08 3.72
C VAL A 1 -1.78 -0.89 2.81
N LYS A 2 -3.12 -0.86 2.97
CA LYS A 2 -4.04 -1.72 2.20
C LYS A 2 -3.97 -1.55 0.67
N VAL A 3 -3.87 -0.31 0.18
CA VAL A 3 -3.77 0.01 -1.26
C VAL A 3 -2.61 -0.74 -1.91
N ALA A 4 -1.40 -0.55 -1.40
CA ALA A 4 -0.19 -1.24 -1.89
C ALA A 4 -0.33 -2.78 -1.81
N ALA A 5 -0.85 -3.28 -0.69
CA ALA A 5 -1.01 -4.72 -0.48
C ALA A 5 -1.95 -5.36 -1.51
N GLN A 6 -3.06 -4.70 -1.83
CA GLN A 6 -4.03 -5.19 -2.81
C GLN A 6 -3.46 -5.22 -4.22
N VAL A 7 -2.69 -4.19 -4.60
CA VAL A 7 -1.99 -4.17 -5.90
C VAL A 7 -1.05 -5.37 -6.02
N ALA A 8 -0.26 -5.66 -4.98
CA ALA A 8 0.62 -6.83 -4.92
C ALA A 8 -0.10 -8.17 -4.63
N GLY A 9 -1.43 -8.22 -4.74
CA GLY A 9 -2.22 -9.46 -4.57
C GLY A 9 -2.27 -10.01 -3.15
N GLY A 10 -2.10 -9.16 -2.14
CA GLY A 10 -2.15 -9.53 -0.73
C GLY A 10 -2.99 -8.60 0.13
N GLY A 11 -2.67 -8.59 1.43
CA GLY A 11 -3.48 -7.93 2.44
C GLY A 11 -2.65 -7.49 3.65
N GLY A 12 -3.28 -6.78 4.57
CA GLY A 12 -2.63 -6.28 5.77
C GLY A 12 -3.53 -5.47 6.67
N GLY A 13 -3.02 -5.13 7.84
CA GLY A 13 -3.76 -4.48 8.92
C GLY A 13 -2.85 -3.93 10.01
N GLY A 14 -3.46 -3.20 10.93
CA GLY A 14 -2.80 -2.55 12.05
C GLY A 14 -3.59 -1.33 12.50
N ARG A 15 -3.00 -0.56 13.39
CA ARG A 15 -3.56 0.70 13.88
C ARG A 15 -3.23 1.85 12.92
N ASP A 16 -3.90 2.99 13.10
CA ASP A 16 -3.68 4.16 12.24
C ASP A 16 -2.23 4.66 12.29
N THR A 17 -1.58 4.55 13.46
CA THR A 17 -0.18 4.94 13.65
C THR A 17 0.82 3.90 13.19
N MET A 18 0.40 2.63 13.04
CA MET A 18 1.28 1.54 12.63
C MET A 18 0.48 0.40 12.00
N ALA A 19 0.79 0.08 10.75
CA ALA A 19 0.21 -1.05 10.06
C ALA A 19 1.24 -1.79 9.20
N GLN A 20 1.01 -3.09 8.99
CA GLN A 20 1.87 -3.93 8.17
C GLN A 20 1.03 -4.67 7.12
N ALA A 21 1.63 -4.93 5.96
CA ALA A 21 1.00 -5.69 4.89
C ALA A 21 2.02 -6.47 4.06
N GLY A 22 1.54 -7.42 3.27
CA GLY A 22 2.33 -8.20 2.32
C GLY A 22 1.56 -8.50 1.04
N GLY A 23 2.28 -8.98 0.02
CA GLY A 23 1.77 -9.33 -1.30
C GLY A 23 2.25 -10.71 -1.74
N LYS A 24 1.51 -11.33 -2.67
CA LYS A 24 1.88 -12.62 -3.27
C LYS A 24 2.58 -12.47 -4.62
N ASP A 25 2.54 -11.28 -5.20
CA ASP A 25 3.10 -10.98 -6.51
C ASP A 25 4.27 -9.99 -6.40
N PRO A 26 5.52 -10.49 -6.28
CA PRO A 26 6.70 -9.63 -6.20
C PRO A 26 6.92 -8.77 -7.45
N ALA A 27 6.43 -9.20 -8.62
CA ALA A 27 6.60 -8.44 -9.86
C ALA A 27 5.81 -7.12 -9.85
N LYS A 28 4.80 -7.00 -8.97
CA LYS A 28 4.00 -5.79 -8.78
C LYS A 28 4.52 -4.85 -7.70
N LEU A 29 5.75 -5.06 -7.20
CA LEU A 29 6.32 -4.21 -6.16
C LEU A 29 6.33 -2.72 -6.56
N GLU A 30 6.82 -2.42 -7.75
CA GLU A 30 6.91 -1.03 -8.24
C GLU A 30 5.53 -0.37 -8.37
N GLU A 31 4.55 -1.09 -8.93
CA GLU A 31 3.17 -0.63 -9.05
C GLU A 31 2.53 -0.38 -7.67
N ALA A 32 2.78 -1.29 -6.72
CA ALA A 32 2.29 -1.17 -5.36
C ALA A 32 2.89 0.04 -4.62
N LEU A 33 4.19 0.31 -4.83
CA LEU A 33 4.87 1.48 -4.27
C LEU A 33 4.34 2.78 -4.87
N ALA A 34 4.13 2.83 -6.19
CA ALA A 34 3.54 3.98 -6.87
C ALA A 34 2.13 4.28 -6.33
N ALA A 35 1.25 3.27 -6.27
CA ALA A 35 -0.10 3.42 -5.72
C ALA A 35 -0.12 3.86 -4.25
N ALA A 36 0.87 3.41 -3.46
CA ALA A 36 1.02 3.86 -2.08
C ALA A 36 1.36 5.35 -2.00
N ARG A 37 2.30 5.80 -2.84
CA ARG A 37 2.76 7.19 -2.90
C ARG A 37 1.62 8.12 -3.31
N ASP A 38 0.87 7.78 -4.36
CA ASP A 38 -0.27 8.56 -4.84
C ASP A 38 -1.34 8.70 -3.75
N ALA A 39 -1.64 7.61 -3.04
CA ALA A 39 -2.60 7.63 -1.94
C ALA A 39 -2.14 8.47 -0.73
N ILE A 40 -0.82 8.58 -0.50
CA ILE A 40 -0.26 9.45 0.53
C ILE A 40 -0.35 10.91 0.09
N GLU A 41 0.07 11.22 -1.13
CA GLU A 41 0.00 12.57 -1.68
C GLU A 41 -1.43 13.11 -1.67
N GLU A 42 -2.41 12.30 -2.06
CA GLU A 42 -3.82 12.69 -2.04
C GLU A 42 -4.31 13.06 -0.64
N ARG A 43 -3.84 12.34 0.39
CA ARG A 43 -4.21 12.64 1.79
C ARG A 43 -3.49 13.86 2.37
N LEU A 44 -2.34 14.25 1.80
CA LEU A 44 -1.57 15.41 2.24
C LEU A 44 -1.96 16.71 1.52
N LYS A 45 -2.76 16.64 0.44
CA LYS A 45 -3.24 17.82 -0.30
C LYS A 45 -4.39 18.58 0.40
N GLY A 46 -4.85 18.11 1.55
CA GLY A 46 -5.80 18.81 2.43
C GLY A 46 -5.11 19.58 3.55
#